data_AF-A0A2V8PPH5-F1
#
_entry.id   AF-A0A2V8PPH5-F1
#
_cell.length_a   1.000
_cell.length_b   1.000
_cell.length_c   1.000
_cell.angle_alpha   90.00
_cell.angle_beta   90.00
_cell.angle_gamma   90.00
#
_symmetry.space_group_name_H-M   'P 1'
#
loop_
_entity.id
_entity.type
_entity.pdbx_description
1 polymer ?
#
loop_
_entity_poly.entity_id
_entity_poly.type
_entity_poly.pdbx_seq_one_letter_code
_entity_poly.pdbx_strand_id
1 'polypeptide(L)'
;MRWVKVAIICLLLLVVGLFIFEISHKPANASRAPLSSPNSHIASSSSAWTLYDRDPNHLWNRLYRALYQRVTSDGKEYGYDELDPLLWWQTKYLLTNPANRQAVTVLDEFLSTHGERATNDPLKRAILQRDLWAIFDWTTQSPDGSPEKLNLQNRLARVIKQLALSPEEIARLPNSYKRAAESKTFAAAYDANRRGESFLPPDLFDSEGPWVMLSVRGGAPIALGHMEFFSGRSVFLIFMRLPEGREATLKYLKKLSDFPKPWLPDSVNPGRVVPNPELPEFPAGTEMALIRKIVLIDSQVNLQPTNIIEDIQIRVHRAIPNEIPGVLNLSRNEAHAALDVIEFKFSRPKLLADQSGGLRSVVAGEKEFALFRSHGIDFEQREPLQACASCHFQPGVHSILSRRRMESGGMERVSDLIPAWDLNYEANETKWWKGRQYNWGLLQGLWRSQPGGD
;
A
#
# COMPACT_ATOMS: atom_id res chain seq x y z
N MET A 1 -26.03 11.07 58.55
CA MET A 1 -25.18 12.25 58.24
C MET A 1 -23.93 11.96 57.39
N ARG A 2 -23.30 10.77 57.40
CA ARG A 2 -22.13 10.46 56.54
C ARG A 2 -22.45 10.30 55.04
N TRP A 3 -23.62 9.76 54.70
CA TRP A 3 -24.01 9.49 53.31
C TRP A 3 -24.40 10.74 52.50
N VAL A 4 -24.92 11.78 53.16
CA VAL A 4 -25.28 13.05 52.50
C VAL A 4 -24.03 13.83 52.07
N LYS A 5 -22.92 13.72 52.81
CA LYS A 5 -21.65 14.39 52.44
C LYS A 5 -20.98 13.76 51.21
N VAL A 6 -21.11 12.46 51.02
CA VAL A 6 -20.54 11.76 49.85
C VAL A 6 -21.34 12.08 48.59
N ALA A 7 -22.68 12.14 48.68
CA ALA A 7 -23.53 12.50 47.55
C ALA A 7 -23.29 13.94 47.06
N ILE A 8 -23.06 14.90 47.98
CA ILE A 8 -22.76 16.30 47.63
C ILE A 8 -21.39 16.44 46.95
N ILE A 9 -20.38 15.67 47.38
CA ILE A 9 -19.05 15.68 46.77
C ILE A 9 -19.08 15.07 45.36
N CYS A 10 -19.82 13.98 45.15
CA CYS A 10 -19.99 13.39 43.82
C CYS A 10 -20.75 14.33 42.86
N LEU A 11 -21.75 15.06 43.34
CA LEU A 11 -22.49 16.02 42.51
C LEU A 11 -21.65 17.24 42.13
N LEU A 12 -20.81 17.75 43.05
CA LEU A 12 -19.88 18.86 42.78
C LEU A 12 -18.79 18.48 41.77
N LEU A 13 -18.27 17.25 41.80
CA LEU A 13 -17.30 16.79 40.81
C LEU A 13 -17.91 16.62 39.41
N LEU A 14 -19.19 16.26 39.33
CA LEU A 14 -19.92 16.14 38.07
C LEU A 14 -20.22 17.51 37.44
N VAL A 15 -20.54 18.52 38.25
CA VAL A 15 -20.76 19.89 37.77
C VAL A 15 -19.45 20.57 37.34
N VAL A 16 -18.34 20.33 38.04
CA VAL A 16 -17.02 20.84 37.63
C VAL A 16 -16.53 20.15 36.35
N GLY A 17 -16.80 18.85 36.18
CA GLY A 17 -16.48 18.11 34.96
C GLY A 17 -17.24 18.61 33.72
N LEU A 18 -18.51 19.00 33.88
CA LEU A 18 -19.33 19.57 32.81
C LEU A 18 -18.89 21.00 32.43
N PHE A 19 -18.48 21.83 33.39
CA PHE A 19 -17.97 23.18 33.11
C PHE A 19 -16.59 23.20 32.42
N ILE A 20 -15.73 22.21 32.67
CA ILE A 20 -14.43 22.10 31.97
C ILE A 20 -14.62 21.62 30.52
N PHE A 21 -15.68 20.85 30.24
CA PHE A 21 -16.00 20.40 28.88
C PHE A 21 -16.57 21.52 28.00
N GLU A 22 -17.34 22.45 28.57
CA GLU A 22 -17.94 23.58 27.83
C GLU A 22 -16.98 24.74 27.51
N ILE A 23 -15.89 24.90 28.27
CA ILE A 23 -14.93 26.01 28.05
C ILE A 23 -13.87 25.68 26.98
N SER A 24 -13.71 24.40 26.60
CA SER A 24 -12.71 23.97 25.58
C SER A 24 -13.22 23.93 24.14
N HIS A 25 -14.46 24.36 23.85
CA HIS A 25 -15.00 24.44 22.49
C HIS A 25 -15.52 25.84 22.15
N LYS A 26 -14.60 26.80 22.06
CA LYS A 26 -14.78 27.98 21.20
C LYS A 26 -13.94 27.80 19.93
N PRO A 27 -14.54 27.61 18.74
CA PRO A 27 -13.79 27.70 17.51
C PRO A 27 -13.38 29.15 17.30
N ALA A 28 -12.07 29.40 17.23
CA ALA A 28 -11.55 30.67 16.75
C ALA A 28 -11.93 30.82 15.28
N ASN A 29 -12.85 31.75 15.00
CA ASN A 29 -13.10 32.26 13.66
C ASN A 29 -11.82 32.96 13.16
N ALA A 30 -10.97 32.23 12.46
CA ALA A 30 -10.00 32.78 11.53
C ALA A 30 -10.43 32.38 10.13
N SER A 31 -11.16 33.30 9.48
CA SER A 31 -11.37 33.31 8.04
C SER A 31 -10.01 33.30 7.35
N ARG A 32 -9.54 32.11 6.96
CA ARG A 32 -8.58 31.95 5.88
C ARG A 32 -9.34 31.35 4.72
N ALA A 33 -9.49 32.17 3.68
CA ALA A 33 -9.95 31.71 2.37
C ALA A 33 -9.19 30.43 1.98
N PRO A 34 -9.87 29.40 1.45
CA PRO A 34 -9.17 28.22 0.99
C PRO A 34 -8.28 28.62 -0.18
N LEU A 35 -6.96 28.59 0.06
CA LEU A 35 -5.98 28.55 -1.02
C LEU A 35 -6.26 27.25 -1.78
N SER A 36 -6.83 27.42 -2.97
CA SER A 36 -7.02 26.38 -3.98
C SER A 36 -5.69 25.68 -4.25
N SER A 37 -5.57 24.43 -3.81
CA SER A 37 -4.46 23.54 -4.19
C SER A 37 -4.49 23.31 -5.71
N PRO A 38 -3.40 23.59 -6.45
CA PRO A 38 -3.46 23.58 -7.91
C PRO A 38 -3.56 22.19 -8.56
N ASN A 39 -3.46 21.06 -7.86
CA ASN A 39 -3.24 19.75 -8.52
C ASN A 39 -4.08 18.56 -7.99
N SER A 40 -5.20 18.79 -7.30
CA SER A 40 -6.27 17.76 -7.21
C SER A 40 -7.26 17.83 -8.37
N HIS A 41 -6.99 18.68 -9.38
CA HIS A 41 -7.76 18.74 -10.61
C HIS A 41 -7.21 17.77 -11.66
N ILE A 42 -7.49 16.49 -11.48
CA ILE A 42 -8.27 15.82 -12.54
C ILE A 42 -9.69 15.67 -11.97
N ALA A 43 -10.35 16.82 -11.81
CA ALA A 43 -11.78 16.84 -12.09
C ALA A 43 -11.87 16.57 -13.59
N SER A 44 -11.88 15.28 -13.96
CA SER A 44 -12.17 14.86 -15.32
C SER A 44 -13.50 15.52 -15.65
N SER A 45 -13.47 16.49 -16.57
CA SER A 45 -14.68 16.93 -17.24
C SER A 45 -15.38 15.66 -17.71
N SER A 46 -16.58 15.41 -17.20
CA SER A 46 -17.37 14.23 -17.51
C SER A 46 -17.33 13.95 -19.02
N SER A 47 -16.65 12.88 -19.44
CA SER A 47 -17.12 12.02 -20.56
C SER A 47 -16.22 10.86 -20.95
N ALA A 48 -14.95 10.74 -20.53
CA ALA A 48 -14.12 9.71 -21.17
C ALA A 48 -12.98 9.15 -20.29
N TRP A 49 -13.28 8.09 -19.50
CA TRP A 49 -12.23 7.24 -18.92
C TRP A 49 -11.59 6.39 -20.03
N THR A 50 -10.68 6.96 -20.83
CA THR A 50 -10.09 6.33 -22.04
C THR A 50 -8.79 5.61 -21.75
N LEU A 51 -8.75 4.80 -20.69
CA LEU A 51 -7.50 4.23 -20.21
C LEU A 51 -6.97 3.13 -21.14
N TYR A 52 -7.84 2.21 -21.55
CA TYR A 52 -7.47 1.03 -22.34
C TYR A 52 -7.67 1.25 -23.84
N ASP A 53 -8.58 2.14 -24.21
CA ASP A 53 -8.88 2.48 -25.60
C ASP A 53 -9.26 3.97 -25.73
N ARG A 54 -9.09 4.53 -26.93
CA ARG A 54 -9.48 5.91 -27.26
C ARG A 54 -10.99 6.10 -27.27
N ASP A 55 -11.75 5.05 -27.61
CA ASP A 55 -13.20 5.08 -27.49
C ASP A 55 -13.60 4.97 -26.01
N PRO A 56 -14.22 6.02 -25.41
CA PRO A 56 -14.69 5.96 -24.02
C PRO A 56 -15.73 4.87 -23.76
N ASN A 57 -16.44 4.41 -24.78
CA ASN A 57 -17.43 3.34 -24.69
C ASN A 57 -16.86 1.96 -24.97
N HIS A 58 -15.55 1.86 -25.27
CA HIS A 58 -14.87 0.59 -25.40
C HIS A 58 -15.09 -0.25 -24.14
N LEU A 59 -15.36 -1.54 -24.35
CA LEU A 59 -15.78 -2.46 -23.30
C LEU A 59 -14.83 -2.50 -22.09
N TRP A 60 -13.52 -2.41 -22.34
CA TRP A 60 -12.52 -2.37 -21.26
C TRP A 60 -12.58 -1.11 -20.41
N ASN A 61 -12.80 0.05 -21.04
CA ASN A 61 -12.98 1.32 -20.35
C ASN A 61 -14.26 1.31 -19.50
N ARG A 62 -15.34 0.77 -20.07
CA ARG A 62 -16.62 0.59 -19.35
C ARG A 62 -16.48 -0.36 -18.17
N LEU A 63 -15.77 -1.48 -18.33
CA LEU A 63 -15.55 -2.45 -17.26
C LEU A 63 -14.74 -1.83 -16.12
N TYR A 64 -13.62 -1.17 -16.43
CA TYR A 64 -12.81 -0.48 -15.42
C TYR A 64 -13.63 0.58 -14.69
N ARG A 65 -14.35 1.45 -15.41
CA ARG A 65 -15.22 2.48 -14.82
C ARG A 65 -16.30 1.87 -13.93
N ALA A 66 -17.00 0.82 -14.36
CA ALA A 66 -18.06 0.20 -13.58
C ALA A 66 -17.59 -0.36 -12.21
N LEU A 67 -16.28 -0.60 -12.07
CA LEU A 67 -15.68 -1.21 -10.89
C LEU A 67 -14.89 -0.23 -10.02
N TYR A 68 -14.26 0.79 -10.63
CA TYR A 68 -13.42 1.76 -9.93
C TYR A 68 -14.12 3.08 -9.63
N GLN A 69 -15.13 3.45 -10.43
CA GLN A 69 -15.81 4.73 -10.27
C GLN A 69 -16.60 4.77 -8.97
N ARG A 70 -16.32 5.79 -8.17
CA ARG A 70 -17.11 6.16 -7.01
C ARG A 70 -17.72 7.54 -7.27
N VAL A 71 -19.03 7.65 -7.03
CA VAL A 71 -19.76 8.92 -7.14
C VAL A 71 -20.26 9.31 -5.75
N THR A 72 -19.90 10.50 -5.29
CA THR A 72 -20.40 11.06 -4.02
C THR A 72 -21.80 11.64 -4.19
N SER A 73 -22.48 11.93 -3.08
CA SER A 73 -23.84 12.48 -3.09
C SER A 73 -23.96 13.84 -3.77
N ASP A 74 -22.86 14.59 -3.87
CA ASP A 74 -22.74 15.85 -4.62
C ASP A 74 -22.45 15.65 -6.12
N GLY A 75 -22.39 14.40 -6.59
CA GLY A 75 -22.15 14.05 -7.99
C GLY A 75 -20.67 14.03 -8.41
N LYS A 76 -19.73 14.25 -7.49
CA LYS A 76 -18.30 14.19 -7.82
C LYS A 76 -17.83 12.76 -8.02
N GLU A 77 -17.07 12.55 -9.10
CA GLU A 77 -16.52 11.25 -9.47
C GLU A 77 -15.08 11.07 -8.99
N TYR A 78 -14.75 9.88 -8.55
CA TYR A 78 -13.42 9.44 -8.12
C TYR A 78 -13.08 8.04 -8.65
N GLY A 79 -11.80 7.67 -8.57
CA GLY A 79 -11.33 6.32 -8.91
C GLY A 79 -10.51 6.23 -10.21
N TYR A 80 -10.48 7.28 -11.03
CA TYR A 80 -9.68 7.29 -12.26
C TYR A 80 -8.19 7.28 -11.93
N ASP A 81 -7.47 6.28 -12.46
CA ASP A 81 -6.03 6.07 -12.23
C ASP A 81 -5.62 5.88 -10.76
N GLU A 82 -6.58 5.59 -9.87
CA GLU A 82 -6.27 5.22 -8.49
C GLU A 82 -5.56 3.86 -8.45
N LEU A 83 -4.49 3.75 -7.67
CA LEU A 83 -3.69 2.52 -7.63
C LEU A 83 -4.55 1.32 -7.19
N ASP A 84 -5.27 1.44 -6.09
CA ASP A 84 -6.19 0.41 -5.59
C ASP A 84 -7.65 0.87 -5.72
N PRO A 85 -8.59 -0.06 -5.90
CA PRO A 85 -10.00 0.31 -5.96
C PRO A 85 -10.40 0.95 -4.63
N LEU A 86 -11.25 1.97 -4.70
CA LEU A 86 -11.74 2.71 -3.53
C LEU A 86 -12.76 1.86 -2.74
N LEU A 87 -12.30 0.73 -2.21
CA LEU A 87 -13.06 -0.32 -1.55
C LEU A 87 -12.35 -0.71 -0.25
N TRP A 88 -12.65 0.00 0.83
CA TRP A 88 -12.22 -0.38 2.18
C TRP A 88 -13.09 -1.52 2.74
N TRP A 89 -12.63 -2.15 3.82
CA TRP A 89 -13.24 -3.37 4.37
C TRP A 89 -14.70 -3.19 4.85
N GLN A 90 -15.13 -1.97 5.22
CA GLN A 90 -16.51 -1.70 5.65
C GLN A 90 -17.49 -1.37 4.52
N THR A 91 -17.02 -0.92 3.35
CA THR A 91 -17.95 -0.50 2.29
C THR A 91 -18.70 -1.70 1.71
N LYS A 92 -19.92 -1.45 1.24
CA LYS A 92 -20.75 -2.41 0.50
C LYS A 92 -21.08 -1.93 -0.91
N TYR A 93 -20.35 -0.93 -1.42
CA TYR A 93 -20.70 -0.24 -2.66
C TYR A 93 -20.96 -1.20 -3.83
N LEU A 94 -20.01 -2.08 -4.16
CA LEU A 94 -20.20 -3.09 -5.23
C LEU A 94 -21.06 -4.29 -4.83
N LEU A 95 -21.50 -4.38 -3.57
CA LEU A 95 -22.39 -5.44 -3.07
C LEU A 95 -23.84 -4.96 -2.94
N THR A 96 -24.14 -3.72 -3.35
CA THR A 96 -25.47 -3.12 -3.29
C THR A 96 -25.86 -2.51 -4.62
N ASN A 97 -27.16 -2.47 -4.90
CA ASN A 97 -27.68 -1.82 -6.10
C ASN A 97 -27.67 -0.29 -5.93
N PRO A 98 -27.44 0.49 -7.01
CA PRO A 98 -27.34 0.06 -8.41
C PRO A 98 -25.95 -0.41 -8.88
N ALA A 99 -24.88 -0.11 -8.12
CA ALA A 99 -23.50 -0.35 -8.56
C ALA A 99 -23.19 -1.84 -8.83
N ASN A 100 -23.71 -2.75 -8.00
CA ASN A 100 -23.57 -4.20 -8.24
C ASN A 100 -24.13 -4.61 -9.61
N ARG A 101 -25.37 -4.20 -9.92
CA ARG A 101 -26.02 -4.51 -11.20
C ARG A 101 -25.21 -3.98 -12.38
N GLN A 102 -24.72 -2.74 -12.31
CA GLN A 102 -23.90 -2.15 -13.35
C GLN A 102 -22.61 -2.95 -13.58
N ALA A 103 -21.89 -3.29 -12.51
CA ALA A 103 -20.67 -4.08 -12.58
C ALA A 103 -20.92 -5.47 -13.20
N VAL A 104 -21.95 -6.17 -12.72
CA VAL A 104 -22.31 -7.51 -13.21
C VAL A 104 -22.74 -7.46 -14.68
N THR A 105 -23.53 -6.48 -15.10
CA THR A 105 -23.95 -6.32 -16.50
C THR A 105 -22.74 -6.17 -17.43
N VAL A 106 -21.76 -5.33 -17.09
CA VAL A 106 -20.59 -5.14 -17.95
C VAL A 106 -19.67 -6.35 -17.92
N LEU A 107 -19.58 -7.07 -16.79
CA LEU A 107 -18.85 -8.35 -16.73
C LEU A 107 -19.51 -9.44 -17.59
N ASP A 108 -20.84 -9.55 -17.56
CA ASP A 108 -21.58 -10.51 -18.39
C ASP A 108 -21.44 -10.18 -19.89
N GLU A 109 -21.48 -8.89 -20.25
CA GLU A 109 -21.15 -8.44 -21.61
C GLU A 109 -19.72 -8.81 -22.00
N PHE A 110 -18.74 -8.59 -21.12
CA PHE A 110 -17.35 -8.97 -21.37
C PHE A 110 -17.21 -10.46 -21.64
N LEU A 111 -17.86 -11.30 -20.83
CA LEU A 111 -17.81 -12.75 -20.96
C LEU A 111 -18.52 -13.25 -22.23
N SER A 112 -19.68 -12.67 -22.58
CA SER A 112 -20.49 -13.12 -23.73
C SER A 112 -19.94 -12.66 -25.08
N THR A 113 -19.23 -11.54 -25.12
CA THR A 113 -18.65 -10.97 -26.34
C THR A 113 -17.20 -11.36 -26.58
N HIS A 114 -16.61 -12.19 -25.71
CA HIS A 114 -15.17 -12.46 -25.69
C HIS A 114 -14.34 -11.17 -25.62
N GLY A 115 -14.71 -10.30 -24.68
CA GLY A 115 -14.12 -8.98 -24.49
C GLY A 115 -12.59 -9.01 -24.33
N GLU A 116 -12.02 -10.12 -23.85
CA GLU A 116 -10.58 -10.30 -23.75
C GLU A 116 -9.87 -10.23 -25.11
N ARG A 117 -10.57 -10.56 -26.20
CA ARG A 117 -10.05 -10.56 -27.57
C ARG A 117 -10.09 -9.19 -28.24
N ALA A 118 -10.72 -8.19 -27.59
CA ALA A 118 -10.76 -6.82 -28.11
C ALA A 118 -9.38 -6.16 -28.14
N THR A 119 -8.38 -6.72 -27.45
CA THR A 119 -6.99 -6.29 -27.51
C THR A 119 -6.05 -7.48 -27.34
N ASN A 120 -4.97 -7.51 -28.12
CA ASN A 120 -3.89 -8.49 -27.98
C ASN A 120 -2.70 -7.96 -27.15
N ASP A 121 -2.84 -6.77 -26.57
CA ASP A 121 -1.79 -6.15 -25.76
C ASP A 121 -1.66 -6.85 -24.38
N PRO A 122 -0.56 -7.59 -24.11
CA PRO A 122 -0.39 -8.30 -22.85
C PRO A 122 -0.27 -7.34 -21.66
N LEU A 123 0.25 -6.12 -21.86
CA LEU A 123 0.37 -5.14 -20.78
C LEU A 123 -1.00 -4.67 -20.32
N LYS A 124 -1.90 -4.34 -21.26
CA LYS A 124 -3.29 -3.99 -20.92
C LYS A 124 -3.98 -5.14 -20.18
N ARG A 125 -3.86 -6.38 -20.67
CA ARG A 125 -4.42 -7.59 -20.03
C ARG A 125 -3.91 -7.76 -18.60
N ALA A 126 -2.59 -7.63 -18.39
CA ALA A 126 -1.96 -7.70 -17.07
C ALA A 126 -2.53 -6.68 -16.09
N ILE A 127 -2.61 -5.39 -16.49
CA ILE A 127 -3.10 -4.32 -15.61
C ILE A 127 -4.58 -4.52 -15.27
N LEU A 128 -5.42 -4.85 -16.26
CA LEU A 128 -6.83 -5.12 -15.99
C LEU A 128 -7.01 -6.35 -15.08
N GLN A 129 -6.23 -7.43 -15.29
CA GLN A 129 -6.29 -8.61 -14.42
C GLN A 129 -5.96 -8.23 -12.96
N ARG A 130 -4.86 -7.50 -12.74
CA ARG A 130 -4.46 -7.02 -11.42
C ARG A 130 -5.58 -6.23 -10.75
N ASP A 131 -6.26 -5.38 -11.52
CA ASP A 131 -7.33 -4.52 -11.02
C ASP A 131 -8.59 -5.30 -10.65
N LEU A 132 -8.98 -6.29 -11.45
CA LEU A 132 -10.11 -7.17 -11.14
C LEU A 132 -9.83 -8.09 -9.97
N TRP A 133 -8.59 -8.59 -9.86
CA TRP A 133 -8.20 -9.43 -8.75
C TRP A 133 -8.22 -8.68 -7.41
N ALA A 134 -7.90 -7.38 -7.43
CA ALA A 134 -8.06 -6.52 -6.26
C ALA A 134 -9.48 -6.54 -5.68
N ILE A 135 -10.47 -6.43 -6.57
CA ILE A 135 -11.88 -6.40 -6.20
C ILE A 135 -12.32 -7.79 -5.76
N PHE A 136 -11.90 -8.84 -6.46
CA PHE A 136 -12.19 -10.21 -6.05
C PHE A 136 -11.71 -10.47 -4.62
N ASP A 137 -10.45 -10.14 -4.30
CA ASP A 137 -9.92 -10.33 -2.94
C ASP A 137 -10.70 -9.49 -1.91
N TRP A 138 -11.08 -8.25 -2.24
CA TRP A 138 -11.93 -7.44 -1.37
C TRP A 138 -13.27 -8.12 -1.05
N THR A 139 -13.95 -8.74 -2.03
CA THR A 139 -15.24 -9.41 -1.78
C THR A 139 -15.14 -10.53 -0.72
N THR A 140 -13.96 -11.11 -0.55
CA THR A 140 -13.72 -12.20 0.42
C THR A 140 -13.51 -11.74 1.85
N GLN A 141 -13.30 -10.43 2.08
CA GLN A 141 -13.06 -9.89 3.41
C GLN A 141 -14.34 -9.82 4.27
N SER A 142 -15.49 -9.67 3.62
CA SER A 142 -16.79 -9.70 4.30
C SER A 142 -17.27 -11.15 4.48
N PRO A 143 -17.76 -11.54 5.67
CA PRO A 143 -18.39 -12.85 5.88
C PRO A 143 -19.78 -12.96 5.24
N ASP A 144 -20.30 -11.87 4.63
CA ASP A 144 -21.57 -11.85 3.91
C ASP A 144 -21.63 -12.96 2.84
N GLY A 145 -22.77 -13.65 2.76
CA GLY A 145 -23.06 -14.70 1.77
C GLY A 145 -24.08 -14.27 0.71
N SER A 146 -24.31 -12.96 0.55
CA SER A 146 -25.34 -12.41 -0.33
C SER A 146 -25.22 -12.90 -1.79
N PRO A 147 -26.35 -13.12 -2.49
CA PRO A 147 -26.36 -13.46 -3.90
C PRO A 147 -25.57 -12.45 -4.76
N GLU A 148 -25.65 -11.16 -4.45
CA GLU A 148 -24.93 -10.08 -5.13
C GLU A 148 -23.41 -10.28 -5.07
N LYS A 149 -22.89 -10.65 -3.90
CA LYS A 149 -21.46 -10.94 -3.70
C LYS A 149 -21.06 -12.19 -4.48
N LEU A 150 -21.78 -13.30 -4.31
CA LEU A 150 -21.47 -14.57 -4.98
C LEU A 150 -21.52 -14.41 -6.50
N ASN A 151 -22.51 -13.67 -7.01
CA ASN A 151 -22.65 -13.38 -8.43
C ASN A 151 -21.43 -12.59 -8.95
N LEU A 152 -21.05 -11.50 -8.26
CA LEU A 152 -19.88 -10.70 -8.61
C LEU A 152 -18.58 -11.54 -8.57
N GLN A 153 -18.37 -12.35 -7.53
CA GLN A 153 -17.21 -13.24 -7.41
C GLN A 153 -17.09 -14.21 -8.58
N ASN A 154 -18.20 -14.86 -8.97
CA ASN A 154 -18.23 -15.79 -10.08
C ASN A 154 -17.84 -15.12 -11.41
N ARG A 155 -18.37 -13.93 -11.68
CA ARG A 155 -18.03 -13.19 -12.92
C ARG A 155 -16.59 -12.70 -12.91
N LEU A 156 -16.13 -12.11 -11.81
CA LEU A 156 -14.74 -11.68 -11.66
C LEU A 156 -13.78 -12.84 -11.88
N ALA A 157 -14.01 -13.99 -11.25
CA ALA A 157 -13.16 -15.17 -11.41
C ALA A 157 -13.05 -15.60 -12.89
N ARG A 158 -14.17 -15.61 -13.63
CA ARG A 158 -14.20 -15.96 -15.06
C ARG A 158 -13.43 -14.95 -15.91
N VAL A 159 -13.62 -13.65 -15.69
CA VAL A 159 -12.92 -12.61 -16.46
C VAL A 159 -11.42 -12.59 -16.14
N ILE A 160 -11.02 -12.73 -14.87
CA ILE A 160 -9.60 -12.83 -14.47
C ILE A 160 -8.93 -14.03 -15.18
N LYS A 161 -9.64 -15.15 -15.32
CA LYS A 161 -9.17 -16.33 -16.08
C LYS A 161 -8.98 -16.03 -17.56
N GLN A 162 -9.93 -15.37 -18.22
CA GLN A 162 -9.81 -14.98 -19.64
C GLN A 162 -8.68 -13.96 -19.88
N LEU A 163 -8.41 -13.10 -18.90
CA LEU A 163 -7.30 -12.14 -18.94
C LEU A 163 -5.93 -12.76 -18.62
N ALA A 164 -5.89 -14.00 -18.13
CA ALA A 164 -4.64 -14.62 -17.71
C ALA A 164 -3.67 -14.81 -18.86
N LEU A 165 -2.45 -14.34 -18.61
CA LEU A 165 -1.32 -14.42 -19.53
C LEU A 165 -0.56 -15.73 -19.31
N SER A 166 0.14 -16.20 -20.34
CA SER A 166 1.10 -17.29 -20.18
C SER A 166 2.30 -16.84 -19.32
N PRO A 167 3.04 -17.77 -18.68
CA PRO A 167 4.27 -17.44 -17.97
C PRO A 167 5.28 -16.66 -18.85
N GLU A 168 5.36 -17.00 -20.14
CA GLU A 168 6.25 -16.35 -21.10
C GLU A 168 5.79 -14.93 -21.46
N GLU A 169 4.48 -14.70 -21.58
CA GLU A 169 3.93 -13.34 -21.76
C GLU A 169 4.23 -12.47 -20.54
N ILE A 170 4.06 -12.99 -19.32
CA ILE A 170 4.36 -12.28 -18.08
C ILE A 170 5.85 -11.93 -17.99
N ALA A 171 6.75 -12.88 -18.34
CA ALA A 171 8.19 -12.64 -18.33
C ALA A 171 8.64 -11.55 -19.32
N ARG A 172 7.85 -11.29 -20.38
CA ARG A 172 8.12 -10.25 -21.39
C ARG A 172 7.51 -8.89 -21.05
N LEU A 173 6.72 -8.78 -19.97
CA LEU A 173 6.18 -7.49 -19.53
C LEU A 173 7.31 -6.49 -19.24
N PRO A 174 7.07 -5.18 -19.45
CA PRO A 174 8.10 -4.17 -19.29
C PRO A 174 8.62 -4.11 -17.85
N ASN A 175 9.92 -3.83 -17.72
CA ASN A 175 10.51 -3.43 -16.45
C ASN A 175 10.28 -1.93 -16.23
N SER A 176 9.22 -1.61 -15.49
CA SER A 176 8.81 -0.23 -15.18
C SER A 176 9.90 0.58 -14.47
N TYR A 177 10.59 -0.01 -13.48
CA TYR A 177 11.65 0.68 -12.75
C TYR A 177 12.82 1.04 -13.66
N LYS A 178 13.30 0.07 -14.43
CA LYS A 178 14.40 0.26 -15.38
C LYS A 178 14.06 1.36 -16.40
N ARG A 179 12.86 1.30 -16.99
CA ARG A 179 12.38 2.34 -17.93
C ARG A 179 12.28 3.72 -17.29
N ALA A 180 11.83 3.81 -16.04
CA ALA A 180 11.77 5.07 -15.31
C ALA A 180 13.17 5.66 -15.07
N ALA A 181 14.13 4.85 -14.65
CA ALA A 181 15.51 5.28 -14.46
C ALA A 181 16.17 5.72 -15.80
N GLU A 182 15.98 4.94 -16.87
CA GLU A 182 16.50 5.23 -18.21
C GLU A 182 15.89 6.49 -18.84
N SER A 183 14.67 6.87 -18.45
CA SER A 183 14.00 8.08 -18.94
C SER A 183 14.69 9.37 -18.50
N LYS A 184 15.51 9.32 -17.44
CA LYS A 184 16.18 10.49 -16.81
C LYS A 184 15.23 11.60 -16.37
N THR A 185 13.93 11.31 -16.24
CA THR A 185 12.91 12.23 -15.70
C THR A 185 13.20 12.59 -14.24
N PHE A 186 13.85 11.70 -13.50
CA PHE A 186 14.17 11.85 -12.08
C PHE A 186 15.68 11.87 -11.87
N ALA A 187 16.15 12.57 -10.83
CA ALA A 187 17.55 12.54 -10.47
C ALA A 187 18.01 11.11 -10.12
N ALA A 188 19.27 10.75 -10.39
CA ALA A 188 19.76 9.41 -10.12
C ALA A 188 20.17 9.18 -8.65
N ALA A 189 20.29 10.24 -7.87
CA ALA A 189 20.72 10.18 -6.47
C ALA A 189 20.08 11.32 -5.67
N TYR A 190 20.03 11.15 -4.35
CA TYR A 190 19.59 12.17 -3.43
C TYR A 190 20.55 13.37 -3.42
N ASP A 191 19.99 14.58 -3.37
CA ASP A 191 20.74 15.82 -3.17
C ASP A 191 20.20 16.54 -1.93
N ALA A 192 21.04 16.63 -0.89
CA ALA A 192 20.70 17.28 0.37
C ALA A 192 20.42 18.79 0.22
N ASN A 193 20.82 19.42 -0.88
CA ASN A 193 20.50 20.82 -1.19
C ASN A 193 19.14 20.97 -1.89
N ARG A 194 18.53 19.86 -2.33
CA ARG A 194 17.28 19.82 -3.11
C ARG A 194 16.30 18.82 -2.50
N ARG A 195 16.03 18.98 -1.21
CA ARG A 195 15.30 18.03 -0.34
C ARG A 195 13.85 17.70 -0.74
N GLY A 196 13.28 18.41 -1.69
CA GLY A 196 11.95 18.13 -2.26
C GLY A 196 11.98 17.59 -3.68
N GLU A 197 13.16 17.46 -4.30
CA GLU A 197 13.30 16.87 -5.61
C GLU A 197 13.37 15.35 -5.51
N SER A 198 12.54 14.70 -6.32
CA SER A 198 12.48 13.24 -6.35
C SER A 198 13.65 12.65 -7.11
N PHE A 199 14.18 11.56 -6.59
CA PHE A 199 15.26 10.80 -7.22
C PHE A 199 14.91 9.31 -7.30
N LEU A 200 15.47 8.63 -8.28
CA LEU A 200 15.25 7.22 -8.55
C LEU A 200 16.60 6.56 -8.85
N PRO A 201 17.20 5.82 -7.89
CA PRO A 201 18.51 5.19 -8.06
C PRO A 201 18.51 4.15 -9.18
N PRO A 202 19.35 4.25 -10.23
CA PRO A 202 19.35 3.28 -11.32
C PRO A 202 19.84 1.89 -10.90
N ASP A 203 20.54 1.80 -9.78
CA ASP A 203 21.23 0.61 -9.25
C ASP A 203 20.50 -0.06 -8.06
N LEU A 204 19.26 0.35 -7.76
CA LEU A 204 18.50 -0.20 -6.62
C LEU A 204 18.36 -1.73 -6.65
N PHE A 205 18.22 -2.31 -7.84
CA PHE A 205 18.05 -3.74 -8.06
C PHE A 205 19.33 -4.46 -8.47
N ASP A 206 20.48 -3.77 -8.47
CA ASP A 206 21.77 -4.43 -8.71
C ASP A 206 22.16 -5.23 -7.46
N SER A 207 22.33 -6.55 -7.61
CA SER A 207 22.69 -7.42 -6.48
C SER A 207 24.05 -7.09 -5.90
N GLU A 208 24.95 -6.51 -6.68
CA GLU A 208 26.29 -6.07 -6.27
C GLU A 208 26.35 -4.56 -5.97
N GLY A 209 25.22 -3.86 -6.17
CA GLY A 209 25.10 -2.43 -5.96
C GLY A 209 25.18 -1.99 -4.48
N PRO A 210 25.17 -0.68 -4.24
CA PRO A 210 25.27 -0.11 -2.90
C PRO A 210 24.04 -0.41 -2.02
N TRP A 211 22.93 -0.79 -2.63
CA TRP A 211 21.68 -1.17 -1.95
C TRP A 211 21.69 -2.64 -1.56
N VAL A 212 21.36 -2.91 -0.30
CA VAL A 212 21.18 -4.27 0.22
C VAL A 212 19.70 -4.55 0.40
N MET A 213 19.17 -5.52 -0.32
CA MET A 213 17.82 -6.01 -0.10
C MET A 213 17.75 -6.71 1.26
N LEU A 214 16.74 -6.39 2.06
CA LEU A 214 16.53 -6.93 3.38
C LEU A 214 15.52 -8.08 3.33
N SER A 215 15.71 -9.03 4.24
CA SER A 215 14.73 -10.05 4.60
C SER A 215 14.70 -10.28 6.10
N VAL A 216 13.77 -11.12 6.58
CA VAL A 216 13.67 -11.53 7.99
C VAL A 216 14.04 -12.99 8.14
N ARG A 217 14.85 -13.29 9.16
CA ARG A 217 15.16 -14.68 9.54
C ARG A 217 13.88 -15.40 9.95
N GLY A 218 13.62 -16.56 9.36
CA GLY A 218 12.49 -17.43 9.73
C GLY A 218 11.32 -17.48 8.74
N GLY A 219 11.46 -16.95 7.51
CA GLY A 219 10.56 -17.27 6.40
C GLY A 219 9.19 -16.60 6.47
N ALA A 220 9.16 -15.31 6.85
CA ALA A 220 7.97 -14.49 6.70
C ALA A 220 8.27 -13.34 5.73
N PRO A 221 7.27 -12.86 4.96
CA PRO A 221 7.44 -11.67 4.13
C PRO A 221 7.90 -10.45 4.95
N ILE A 222 8.91 -9.73 4.46
CA ILE A 222 9.59 -8.64 5.17
C ILE A 222 8.63 -7.53 5.60
N ALA A 223 7.66 -7.18 4.75
CA ALA A 223 6.70 -6.11 4.99
C ALA A 223 5.28 -6.69 5.23
N LEU A 224 5.18 -7.67 6.11
CA LEU A 224 3.95 -8.46 6.29
C LEU A 224 2.68 -7.62 6.45
N GLY A 225 2.69 -6.55 7.24
CA GLY A 225 1.49 -5.72 7.44
C GLY A 225 0.99 -5.05 6.14
N HIS A 226 1.90 -4.71 5.21
CA HIS A 226 1.52 -4.24 3.87
C HIS A 226 0.97 -5.40 3.04
N MET A 227 1.67 -6.53 3.02
CA MET A 227 1.26 -7.69 2.25
C MET A 227 -0.10 -8.26 2.70
N GLU A 228 -0.39 -8.31 4.01
CA GLU A 228 -1.69 -8.70 4.57
C GLU A 228 -2.80 -7.79 4.04
N PHE A 229 -2.59 -6.47 4.06
CA PHE A 229 -3.58 -5.50 3.58
C PHE A 229 -3.86 -5.65 2.07
N PHE A 230 -2.83 -5.84 1.25
CA PHE A 230 -2.99 -6.08 -0.18
C PHE A 230 -3.26 -7.55 -0.52
N SER A 231 -3.46 -8.38 0.50
CA SER A 231 -3.77 -9.81 0.40
C SER A 231 -2.83 -10.59 -0.54
N GLY A 232 -1.54 -10.27 -0.52
CA GLY A 232 -0.53 -10.96 -1.34
C GLY A 232 -0.65 -10.75 -2.85
N ARG A 233 -1.42 -9.75 -3.31
CA ARG A 233 -1.49 -9.34 -4.73
C ARG A 233 -0.27 -8.54 -5.20
N SER A 234 0.62 -8.23 -4.26
CA SER A 234 1.85 -7.50 -4.50
C SER A 234 2.97 -8.09 -3.66
N VAL A 235 4.19 -8.09 -4.21
CA VAL A 235 5.42 -8.37 -3.45
C VAL A 235 5.94 -7.04 -2.89
N PHE A 236 6.37 -7.06 -1.64
CA PHE A 236 7.01 -5.92 -1.00
C PHE A 236 8.49 -6.20 -0.77
N LEU A 237 9.35 -5.30 -1.23
CA LEU A 237 10.79 -5.39 -1.07
C LEU A 237 11.26 -4.20 -0.26
N ILE A 238 12.20 -4.43 0.66
CA ILE A 238 12.85 -3.35 1.41
C ILE A 238 14.34 -3.37 1.10
N PHE A 239 14.90 -2.21 0.76
CA PHE A 239 16.33 -2.03 0.56
C PHE A 239 16.87 -1.02 1.57
N MET A 240 18.12 -1.23 1.99
CA MET A 240 18.88 -0.34 2.85
C MET A 240 20.19 0.04 2.18
N ARG A 241 20.61 1.29 2.34
CA ARG A 241 21.92 1.78 1.95
C ARG A 241 22.47 2.70 3.03
N LEU A 242 23.58 2.31 3.64
CA LEU A 242 24.35 3.22 4.50
C LEU A 242 25.19 4.18 3.63
N PRO A 243 25.51 5.40 4.12
CA PRO A 243 26.35 6.37 3.42
C PRO A 243 27.71 5.81 2.98
N GLU A 244 28.30 4.95 3.81
CA GLU A 244 29.58 4.31 3.58
C GLU A 244 29.49 3.12 2.61
N GLY A 245 28.29 2.80 2.11
CA GLY A 245 28.05 1.84 1.04
C GLY A 245 27.72 0.42 1.51
N ARG A 246 27.85 -0.52 0.58
CA ARG A 246 27.37 -1.91 0.71
C ARG A 246 28.04 -2.66 1.85
N GLU A 247 29.37 -2.64 1.91
CA GLU A 247 30.13 -3.40 2.92
C GLU A 247 29.80 -2.93 4.35
N ALA A 248 29.65 -1.61 4.54
CA ALA A 248 29.23 -1.04 5.80
C ALA A 248 27.80 -1.47 6.15
N THR A 249 26.89 -1.48 5.18
CA THR A 249 25.52 -1.98 5.35
C THR A 249 25.50 -3.44 5.80
N LEU A 250 26.27 -4.31 5.14
CA LEU A 250 26.37 -5.73 5.51
C LEU A 250 26.98 -5.93 6.91
N LYS A 251 28.04 -5.18 7.25
CA LYS A 251 28.63 -5.18 8.61
C LYS A 251 27.63 -4.73 9.66
N TYR A 252 26.84 -3.69 9.37
CA TYR A 252 25.83 -3.17 10.27
C TYR A 252 24.72 -4.20 10.53
N LEU A 253 24.19 -4.83 9.48
CA LEU A 253 23.18 -5.88 9.61
C LEU A 253 23.71 -7.09 10.41
N LYS A 254 24.97 -7.48 10.19
CA LYS A 254 25.62 -8.51 11.00
C LYS A 254 25.72 -8.09 12.47
N LYS A 255 26.12 -6.85 12.74
CA LYS A 255 26.19 -6.30 14.10
C LYS A 255 24.82 -6.33 14.80
N LEU A 256 23.74 -6.03 14.08
CA LEU A 256 22.38 -6.15 14.61
C LEU A 256 21.99 -7.60 14.93
N SER A 257 22.30 -8.54 14.03
CA SER A 257 22.00 -9.96 14.22
C SER A 257 22.79 -10.59 15.36
N ASP A 258 24.02 -10.13 15.60
CA ASP A 258 24.89 -10.64 16.67
C ASP A 258 24.63 -9.96 18.03
N PHE A 259 23.80 -8.91 18.06
CA PHE A 259 23.60 -8.12 19.28
C PHE A 259 22.84 -8.93 20.33
N PRO A 260 23.38 -9.08 21.56
CA PRO A 260 22.73 -9.86 22.60
C PRO A 260 21.51 -9.12 23.14
N LYS A 261 20.36 -9.81 23.18
CA LYS A 261 19.09 -9.27 23.70
C LYS A 261 18.73 -7.91 23.05
N PRO A 262 18.47 -7.89 21.73
CA PRO A 262 18.10 -6.66 21.01
C PRO A 262 16.73 -6.11 21.45
N TRP A 263 15.97 -6.90 22.22
CA TRP A 263 14.68 -6.59 22.78
C TRP A 263 14.67 -6.91 24.27
N LEU A 264 14.07 -6.03 25.06
CA LEU A 264 13.89 -6.17 26.50
C LEU A 264 12.39 -6.33 26.81
N PRO A 265 12.02 -7.06 27.88
CA PRO A 265 10.64 -7.11 28.33
C PRO A 265 10.12 -5.71 28.65
N ASP A 266 8.89 -5.40 28.21
CA ASP A 266 8.21 -4.17 28.61
C ASP A 266 7.77 -4.27 30.08
N SER A 267 8.35 -3.43 30.95
CA SER A 267 8.04 -3.40 32.39
C SER A 267 6.60 -2.95 32.70
N VAL A 268 5.95 -2.23 31.78
CA VAL A 268 4.60 -1.67 31.95
C VAL A 268 3.55 -2.59 31.33
N ASN A 269 3.87 -3.25 30.22
CA ASN A 269 2.93 -4.11 29.48
C ASN A 269 3.43 -5.56 29.41
N PRO A 270 3.02 -6.43 30.34
CA PRO A 270 3.40 -7.84 30.33
C PRO A 270 3.10 -8.50 28.98
N GLY A 271 4.09 -9.21 28.43
CA GLY A 271 3.98 -9.89 27.12
C GLY A 271 4.38 -9.05 25.91
N ARG A 272 4.72 -7.76 26.11
CA ARG A 272 5.32 -6.90 25.07
C ARG A 272 6.83 -6.77 25.25
N VAL A 273 7.49 -6.33 24.18
CA VAL A 273 8.90 -5.97 24.23
C VAL A 273 9.13 -4.51 23.85
N VAL A 274 10.18 -3.94 24.42
CA VAL A 274 10.74 -2.65 24.03
C VAL A 274 12.12 -2.86 23.42
N PRO A 275 12.56 -2.01 22.48
CA PRO A 275 13.92 -2.13 21.96
C PRO A 275 14.96 -1.91 23.07
N ASN A 276 16.07 -2.63 22.99
CA ASN A 276 17.20 -2.37 23.87
C ASN A 276 17.84 -1.01 23.51
N PRO A 277 17.96 -0.04 24.44
CA PRO A 277 18.54 1.27 24.15
C PRO A 277 20.03 1.23 23.76
N GLU A 278 20.74 0.15 24.09
CA GLU A 278 22.13 -0.07 23.66
C GLU A 278 22.24 -0.66 22.25
N LEU A 279 21.11 -0.97 21.61
CA LEU A 279 21.11 -1.50 20.27
C LEU A 279 21.73 -0.47 19.30
N PRO A 280 22.68 -0.86 18.44
CA PRO A 280 23.33 0.06 17.51
C PRO A 280 22.36 0.69 16.51
N GLU A 281 22.33 2.02 16.49
CA GLU A 281 21.69 2.78 15.42
C GLU A 281 22.52 2.78 14.13
N PHE A 282 21.85 2.98 12.99
CA PHE A 282 22.53 3.27 11.73
C PHE A 282 22.91 4.77 11.66
N PRO A 283 23.91 5.17 10.86
CA PRO A 283 24.33 6.57 10.77
C PRO A 283 23.31 7.47 10.05
N ALA A 284 23.40 8.77 10.30
CA ALA A 284 22.72 9.76 9.47
C ALA A 284 23.17 9.67 8.00
N GLY A 285 22.24 9.89 7.08
CA GLY A 285 22.39 9.69 5.64
C GLY A 285 21.97 8.30 5.16
N THR A 286 21.56 7.38 6.05
CA THR A 286 21.01 6.08 5.63
C THR A 286 19.75 6.28 4.78
N GLU A 287 19.72 5.58 3.65
CA GLU A 287 18.58 5.55 2.73
C GLU A 287 17.85 4.20 2.86
N MET A 288 16.53 4.24 2.86
CA MET A 288 15.65 3.08 2.89
C MET A 288 14.67 3.17 1.73
N ALA A 289 14.51 2.09 0.96
CA ALA A 289 13.52 2.02 -0.11
C ALA A 289 12.51 0.90 0.16
N LEU A 290 11.22 1.20 0.12
CA LEU A 290 10.12 0.22 0.09
C LEU A 290 9.56 0.19 -1.33
N ILE A 291 9.53 -1.00 -1.93
CA ILE A 291 9.03 -1.22 -3.28
C ILE A 291 7.85 -2.16 -3.25
N ARG A 292 6.78 -1.81 -3.97
CA ARG A 292 5.63 -2.66 -4.21
C ARG A 292 5.63 -3.11 -5.68
N LYS A 293 5.69 -4.42 -5.92
CA LYS A 293 5.68 -5.04 -7.26
C LYS A 293 4.38 -5.80 -7.51
N ILE A 294 3.82 -5.70 -8.71
CA ILE A 294 2.63 -6.47 -9.10
C ILE A 294 2.93 -7.98 -9.09
N VAL A 295 2.01 -8.76 -8.53
CA VAL A 295 1.86 -10.20 -8.80
C VAL A 295 0.67 -10.40 -9.74
N LEU A 296 0.85 -11.25 -10.75
CA LEU A 296 -0.21 -11.68 -11.65
C LEU A 296 -0.54 -13.15 -11.42
N ILE A 297 -1.69 -13.57 -11.96
CA ILE A 297 -2.09 -14.97 -12.03
C ILE A 297 -1.90 -15.41 -13.48
N ASP A 298 -1.03 -16.39 -13.70
CA ASP A 298 -0.85 -16.94 -15.04
C ASP A 298 -2.00 -17.87 -15.47
N SER A 299 -2.01 -18.25 -16.75
CA SER A 299 -3.00 -19.14 -17.34
C SER A 299 -3.01 -20.55 -16.73
N GLN A 300 -1.98 -20.91 -15.97
CA GLN A 300 -1.85 -22.17 -15.22
C GLN A 300 -2.28 -22.01 -13.75
N VAL A 301 -2.84 -20.87 -13.38
CA VAL A 301 -3.30 -20.54 -12.02
C VAL A 301 -2.14 -20.48 -11.01
N ASN A 302 -0.96 -20.07 -11.46
CA ASN A 302 0.17 -19.79 -10.58
C ASN A 302 0.38 -18.29 -10.40
N LEU A 303 0.90 -17.95 -9.23
CA LEU A 303 1.30 -16.58 -8.90
C LEU A 303 2.65 -16.26 -9.53
N GLN A 304 2.69 -15.18 -10.32
CA GLN A 304 3.86 -14.71 -11.04
C GLN A 304 4.17 -13.25 -10.69
N PRO A 305 5.22 -12.99 -9.91
CA PRO A 305 5.76 -11.64 -9.71
C PRO A 305 6.21 -11.05 -11.05
N THR A 306 5.96 -9.76 -11.26
CA THR A 306 6.35 -9.06 -12.49
C THR A 306 7.48 -8.06 -12.23
N ASN A 307 7.95 -7.36 -13.27
CA ASN A 307 8.83 -6.19 -13.13
C ASN A 307 8.07 -4.85 -13.22
N ILE A 308 6.75 -4.89 -13.01
CA ILE A 308 5.91 -3.69 -12.93
C ILE A 308 5.81 -3.25 -11.46
N ILE A 309 6.22 -2.03 -11.18
CA ILE A 309 6.24 -1.38 -9.88
C ILE A 309 4.95 -0.59 -9.71
N GLU A 310 4.28 -0.78 -8.58
CA GLU A 310 3.05 -0.09 -8.20
C GLU A 310 3.33 1.17 -7.37
N ASP A 311 4.32 1.07 -6.48
CA ASP A 311 4.65 2.09 -5.49
C ASP A 311 6.12 1.99 -5.12
N ILE A 312 6.74 3.15 -4.91
CA ILE A 312 8.11 3.29 -4.40
C ILE A 312 8.08 4.34 -3.32
N GLN A 313 8.60 4.02 -2.14
CA GLN A 313 8.89 5.01 -1.12
C GLN A 313 10.35 4.98 -0.78
N ILE A 314 11.03 6.12 -0.87
CA ILE A 314 12.42 6.28 -0.45
C ILE A 314 12.44 7.23 0.74
N ARG A 315 13.16 6.83 1.79
CA ARG A 315 13.35 7.62 3.01
C ARG A 315 14.84 7.86 3.19
N VAL A 316 15.20 9.12 3.38
CA VAL A 316 16.58 9.51 3.69
C VAL A 316 16.63 10.02 5.12
N HIS A 317 17.33 9.31 5.99
CA HIS A 317 17.45 9.62 7.41
C HIS A 317 18.53 10.68 7.63
N ARG A 318 18.17 11.97 7.58
CA ARG A 318 19.13 13.08 7.75
C ARG A 318 19.69 13.17 9.17
N ALA A 319 18.95 12.71 10.16
CA ALA A 319 19.38 12.63 11.55
C ALA A 319 18.72 11.43 12.23
N ILE A 320 19.32 10.97 13.32
CA ILE A 320 18.79 9.88 14.16
C ILE A 320 18.59 10.44 15.57
N PRO A 321 17.36 10.83 15.95
CA PRO A 321 17.09 11.33 17.29
C PRO A 321 17.33 10.25 18.36
N ASN A 322 18.00 10.61 19.47
CA ASN A 322 18.28 9.69 20.58
C ASN A 322 17.05 9.37 21.45
N GLU A 323 16.05 10.25 21.46
CA GLU A 323 14.79 10.07 22.18
C GLU A 323 13.63 10.53 21.27
N ILE A 324 12.50 9.83 21.35
CA ILE A 324 11.21 10.36 20.89
C ILE A 324 10.36 10.52 22.15
N PRO A 325 10.24 11.74 22.72
CA PRO A 325 9.38 11.97 23.89
C PRO A 325 7.99 11.34 23.70
N GLY A 326 7.42 10.75 24.75
CA GLY A 326 6.08 10.13 24.70
C GLY A 326 4.95 11.07 24.24
N VAL A 327 5.20 12.39 24.25
CA VAL A 327 4.32 13.46 23.74
C VAL A 327 4.36 13.57 22.21
N LEU A 328 5.40 13.05 21.54
CA LEU A 328 5.52 12.99 20.07
C LEU A 328 4.61 11.96 19.41
N ASN A 329 3.88 11.18 20.22
CA ASN A 329 2.77 10.38 19.75
C ASN A 329 1.62 11.24 19.19
N LEU A 330 1.57 12.54 19.54
CA LEU A 330 0.51 13.49 19.13
C LEU A 330 0.91 14.39 17.96
N SER A 331 2.21 14.56 17.71
CA SER A 331 2.73 15.33 16.57
C SER A 331 3.67 14.42 15.77
N ARG A 332 3.06 13.62 14.88
CA ARG A 332 3.75 12.79 13.87
C ARG A 332 4.76 13.59 13.01
N ASN A 333 4.75 14.91 13.10
CA ASN A 333 5.56 15.88 12.35
C ASN A 333 7.04 15.91 12.73
N GLU A 334 7.45 15.47 13.92
CA GLU A 334 8.89 15.52 14.28
C GLU A 334 9.71 14.39 13.66
N ALA A 335 9.13 13.21 13.44
CA ALA A 335 9.78 12.15 12.66
C ALA A 335 10.07 12.61 11.22
N HIS A 336 9.22 13.47 10.64
CA HIS A 336 9.49 14.12 9.36
C HIS A 336 10.64 15.14 9.43
N ALA A 337 10.85 15.80 10.57
CA ALA A 337 11.96 16.73 10.71
C ALA A 337 13.33 16.05 10.67
N ALA A 338 13.40 14.72 10.81
CA ALA A 338 14.61 13.91 10.70
C ALA A 338 14.73 13.15 9.36
N LEU A 339 13.68 13.17 8.52
CA LEU A 339 13.56 12.35 7.32
C LEU A 339 13.19 13.18 6.11
N ASP A 340 13.74 12.85 4.95
CA ASP A 340 13.13 13.24 3.67
C ASP A 340 12.41 12.02 3.09
N VAL A 341 11.17 12.22 2.62
CA VAL A 341 10.32 11.15 2.08
C VAL A 341 9.98 11.48 0.63
N ILE A 342 10.33 10.55 -0.25
CA ILE A 342 10.04 10.59 -1.68
C ILE A 342 9.10 9.42 -1.98
N GLU A 343 8.06 9.67 -2.75
CA GLU A 343 7.12 8.62 -3.15
C GLU A 343 6.86 8.68 -4.66
N PHE A 344 6.85 7.52 -5.30
CA PHE A 344 6.42 7.36 -6.68
C PHE A 344 5.23 6.43 -6.73
N LYS A 345 4.22 6.84 -7.50
CA LYS A 345 3.03 6.04 -7.74
C LYS A 345 2.97 5.58 -9.19
N PHE A 346 2.43 4.40 -9.35
CA PHE A 346 2.01 3.89 -10.63
C PHE A 346 0.89 4.75 -11.24
N SER A 347 1.01 4.99 -12.53
CA SER A 347 0.01 5.66 -13.36
C SER A 347 -0.20 4.82 -14.62
N ARG A 348 -1.42 4.30 -14.76
CA ARG A 348 -1.81 3.46 -15.89
C ARG A 348 -1.70 4.22 -17.23
N PRO A 349 -2.18 5.48 -17.36
CA PRO A 349 -1.99 6.26 -18.59
C PRO A 349 -0.52 6.40 -18.97
N LYS A 350 0.38 6.66 -18.00
CA LYS A 350 1.81 6.76 -18.26
C LYS A 350 2.41 5.41 -18.67
N LEU A 351 2.03 4.32 -18.00
CA LEU A 351 2.53 2.98 -18.34
C LEU A 351 2.13 2.59 -19.77
N LEU A 352 0.84 2.75 -20.09
CA LEU A 352 0.28 2.36 -21.38
C LEU A 352 0.74 3.28 -22.53
N ALA A 353 1.18 4.50 -22.22
CA ALA A 353 1.81 5.41 -23.16
C ALA A 353 3.35 5.29 -23.23
N ASP A 354 3.93 4.30 -22.54
CA ASP A 354 5.38 4.10 -22.41
C ASP A 354 6.16 5.33 -21.91
N GLN A 355 5.59 6.03 -20.93
CA GLN A 355 6.18 7.23 -20.34
C GLN A 355 6.75 6.93 -18.96
N SER A 356 8.07 7.12 -18.80
CA SER A 356 8.77 6.97 -17.51
C SER A 356 8.44 5.65 -16.79
N GLY A 357 8.29 4.56 -17.55
CA GLY A 357 7.93 3.25 -17.01
C GLY A 357 6.57 3.18 -16.30
N GLY A 358 5.71 4.19 -16.45
CA GLY A 358 4.45 4.29 -15.72
C GLY A 358 4.56 4.84 -14.30
N LEU A 359 5.70 5.41 -13.92
CA LEU A 359 5.89 6.02 -12.60
C LEU A 359 5.75 7.54 -12.67
N ARG A 360 5.14 8.11 -11.63
CA ARG A 360 5.12 9.55 -11.37
C ARG A 360 5.54 9.82 -9.94
N SER A 361 6.23 10.93 -9.72
CA SER A 361 6.43 11.42 -8.36
C SER A 361 5.12 11.88 -7.75
N VAL A 362 4.92 11.61 -6.47
CA VAL A 362 3.98 12.33 -5.63
C VAL A 362 4.56 13.72 -5.35
N VAL A 363 3.73 14.76 -5.46
CA VAL A 363 4.15 16.14 -5.18
C VAL A 363 3.68 16.60 -3.80
N ALA A 364 4.37 17.60 -3.24
CA ALA A 364 3.99 18.18 -1.96
C ALA A 364 2.53 18.69 -1.98
N GLY A 365 1.76 18.34 -0.94
CA GLY A 365 0.35 18.71 -0.82
C GLY A 365 -0.63 17.87 -1.65
N GLU A 366 -0.15 16.91 -2.46
CA GLU A 366 -1.01 15.92 -3.09
C GLU A 366 -1.78 15.12 -2.02
N LYS A 367 -3.06 14.86 -2.29
CA LYS A 367 -3.93 14.09 -1.41
C LYS A 367 -4.21 12.73 -2.03
N GLU A 368 -4.26 11.69 -1.20
CA GLU A 368 -4.71 10.35 -1.56
C GLU A 368 -5.88 9.92 -0.69
N PHE A 369 -6.65 8.95 -1.18
CA PHE A 369 -7.62 8.25 -0.35
C PHE A 369 -6.93 7.32 0.63
N ALA A 370 -7.29 7.45 1.91
CA ALA A 370 -6.80 6.57 2.95
C ALA A 370 -7.46 5.19 2.82
N LEU A 371 -6.81 4.25 2.12
CA LEU A 371 -7.24 2.85 2.09
C LEU A 371 -6.55 2.03 3.20
N PHE A 372 -5.24 2.20 3.36
CA PHE A 372 -4.44 1.47 4.34
C PHE A 372 -4.64 1.99 5.76
N ARG A 373 -5.10 1.11 6.67
CA ARG A 373 -5.40 1.40 8.09
C ARG A 373 -6.36 2.59 8.29
N SER A 374 -7.32 2.75 7.40
CA SER A 374 -8.39 3.74 7.53
C SER A 374 -9.65 3.14 8.16
N HIS A 375 -10.49 4.00 8.71
CA HIS A 375 -11.70 3.64 9.46
C HIS A 375 -12.96 3.97 8.67
N GLY A 376 -13.05 3.56 7.40
CA GLY A 376 -14.29 3.51 6.62
C GLY A 376 -15.15 4.77 6.57
N ILE A 377 -14.61 5.93 6.91
CA ILE A 377 -15.21 7.21 6.60
C ILE A 377 -15.05 7.36 5.10
N ASP A 378 -16.16 7.24 4.38
CA ASP A 378 -16.22 7.42 2.94
C ASP A 378 -15.39 8.66 2.52
N PHE A 379 -14.37 8.42 1.71
CA PHE A 379 -13.53 9.46 1.08
C PHE A 379 -12.59 10.25 2.00
N GLU A 380 -12.17 9.70 3.15
CA GLU A 380 -11.08 10.30 3.93
C GLU A 380 -9.82 10.43 3.06
N GLN A 381 -9.32 11.66 2.93
CA GLN A 381 -8.10 11.98 2.21
C GLN A 381 -6.98 12.37 3.16
N ARG A 382 -5.76 11.96 2.83
CA ARG A 382 -4.54 12.27 3.59
C ARG A 382 -3.40 12.63 2.66
N GLU A 383 -2.32 13.19 3.22
CA GLU A 383 -1.07 13.35 2.48
C GLU A 383 -0.30 12.02 2.49
N PRO A 384 0.01 11.42 1.32
CA PRO A 384 0.72 10.14 1.24
C PRO A 384 2.03 10.15 2.04
N LEU A 385 2.80 11.23 1.86
CA LEU A 385 4.09 11.44 2.51
C LEU A 385 4.00 11.48 4.05
N GLN A 386 2.83 11.81 4.62
CA GLN A 386 2.56 11.83 6.06
C GLN A 386 1.98 10.52 6.61
N ALA A 387 1.30 9.75 5.76
CA ALA A 387 0.63 8.52 6.18
C ALA A 387 1.60 7.48 6.75
N CYS A 388 2.79 7.39 6.16
CA CYS A 388 3.79 6.38 6.54
C CYS A 388 4.35 6.62 7.95
N ALA A 389 4.46 7.88 8.36
CA ALA A 389 4.95 8.24 9.69
C ALA A 389 4.04 7.71 10.81
N SER A 390 2.75 7.47 10.57
CA SER A 390 1.87 6.93 11.62
C SER A 390 2.31 5.56 12.13
N CYS A 391 3.00 4.78 11.29
CA CYS A 391 3.50 3.45 11.63
C CYS A 391 5.02 3.46 11.87
N HIS A 392 5.75 4.26 11.11
CA HIS A 392 7.22 4.26 11.09
C HIS A 392 7.86 5.45 11.84
N PHE A 393 7.18 6.00 12.85
CA PHE A 393 7.63 7.20 13.56
C PHE A 393 8.85 6.99 14.47
N GLN A 394 9.18 5.75 14.87
CA GLN A 394 10.31 5.49 15.75
C GLN A 394 11.65 5.89 15.09
N PRO A 395 12.68 6.31 15.85
CA PRO A 395 13.90 6.80 15.24
C PRO A 395 14.75 5.63 14.73
N GLY A 396 15.62 5.93 13.76
CA GLY A 396 16.67 5.02 13.29
C GLY A 396 16.19 3.59 13.00
N VAL A 397 16.90 2.61 13.54
CA VAL A 397 16.66 1.16 13.33
C VAL A 397 15.31 0.70 13.88
N HIS A 398 14.71 1.46 14.79
CA HIS A 398 13.39 1.18 15.35
C HIS A 398 12.26 1.58 14.40
N SER A 399 12.52 2.45 13.41
CA SER A 399 11.57 2.75 12.33
C SER A 399 11.26 1.53 11.43
N ILE A 400 12.10 0.48 11.49
CA ILE A 400 11.97 -0.72 10.64
C ILE A 400 11.08 -1.75 11.34
N LEU A 401 9.77 -1.64 11.10
CA LEU A 401 8.76 -2.50 11.72
C LEU A 401 8.92 -3.99 11.42
N SER A 402 9.64 -4.38 10.36
CA SER A 402 9.95 -5.78 10.06
C SER A 402 10.68 -6.51 11.19
N ARG A 403 11.33 -5.78 12.10
CA ARG A 403 12.02 -6.36 13.27
C ARG A 403 11.09 -6.74 14.42
N ARG A 404 9.86 -6.21 14.41
CA ARG A 404 8.87 -6.39 15.47
C ARG A 404 7.49 -6.57 14.85
N ARG A 405 6.97 -7.78 14.93
CA ARG A 405 5.62 -8.12 14.50
C ARG A 405 4.71 -8.29 15.71
N MET A 406 3.53 -7.70 15.64
CA MET A 406 2.43 -8.05 16.54
C MET A 406 1.70 -9.28 15.98
N GLU A 407 1.65 -10.35 16.74
CA GLU A 407 0.91 -11.57 16.41
C GLU A 407 -0.51 -11.55 17.01
N SER A 408 -1.37 -12.42 16.49
CA SER A 408 -2.70 -12.67 17.05
C SER A 408 -2.60 -13.04 18.52
N GLY A 409 -3.38 -12.38 19.38
CA GLY A 409 -3.30 -12.54 20.84
C GLY A 409 -2.45 -11.46 21.54
N GLY A 410 -1.93 -10.47 20.81
CA GLY A 410 -1.23 -9.31 21.38
C GLY A 410 0.22 -9.59 21.78
N MET A 411 0.73 -10.78 21.46
CA MET A 411 2.11 -11.18 21.70
C MET A 411 3.00 -10.66 20.57
N GLU A 412 4.20 -10.22 20.90
CA GLU A 412 5.12 -9.67 19.91
C GLU A 412 6.19 -10.68 19.53
N ARG A 413 6.30 -10.93 18.23
CA ARG A 413 7.38 -11.72 17.67
C ARG A 413 8.45 -10.79 17.13
N VAL A 414 9.67 -11.02 17.59
CA VAL A 414 10.85 -10.32 17.12
C VAL A 414 11.49 -11.09 15.98
N SER A 415 12.10 -10.39 15.04
CA SER A 415 12.75 -11.00 13.89
C SER A 415 14.05 -10.29 13.58
N ASP A 416 15.06 -11.08 13.21
CA ASP A 416 16.35 -10.54 12.81
C ASP A 416 16.29 -10.12 11.35
N LEU A 417 16.73 -8.89 11.07
CA LEU A 417 16.97 -8.47 9.70
C LEU A 417 18.24 -9.11 9.20
N ILE A 418 18.17 -9.68 8.02
CA ILE A 418 19.30 -10.27 7.32
C ILE A 418 19.35 -9.72 5.90
N PRO A 419 20.53 -9.67 5.26
CA PRO A 419 20.61 -9.49 3.83
C PRO A 419 19.82 -10.62 3.15
N ALA A 420 18.99 -10.27 2.18
CA ALA A 420 18.39 -11.26 1.31
C ALA A 420 19.47 -11.84 0.39
N TRP A 421 19.43 -13.16 0.22
CA TRP A 421 20.40 -13.92 -0.57
C TRP A 421 20.00 -14.03 -2.05
N ASP A 422 18.74 -13.74 -2.38
CA ASP A 422 18.16 -13.75 -3.72
C ASP A 422 17.08 -12.66 -3.81
N LEU A 423 17.06 -11.91 -4.92
CA LEU A 423 16.03 -10.89 -5.21
C LEU A 423 14.62 -11.49 -5.33
N ASN A 424 14.50 -12.79 -5.58
CA ASN A 424 13.21 -13.48 -5.64
C ASN A 424 12.75 -14.05 -4.29
N TYR A 425 13.55 -13.93 -3.23
CA TYR A 425 13.22 -14.51 -1.91
C TYR A 425 11.84 -14.05 -1.41
N GLU A 426 11.64 -12.74 -1.31
CA GLU A 426 10.38 -12.14 -0.86
C GLU A 426 9.20 -12.48 -1.79
N ALA A 427 9.50 -12.68 -3.08
CA ALA A 427 8.50 -13.08 -4.05
C ALA A 427 8.02 -14.52 -3.78
N ASN A 428 8.93 -15.43 -3.48
CA ASN A 428 8.63 -16.81 -3.09
C ASN A 428 7.87 -16.87 -1.75
N GLU A 429 8.28 -16.07 -0.76
CA GLU A 429 7.58 -15.97 0.52
C GLU A 429 6.16 -15.42 0.36
N THR A 430 5.97 -14.41 -0.50
CA THR A 430 4.64 -13.87 -0.83
C THR A 430 3.76 -14.94 -1.48
N LYS A 431 4.30 -15.70 -2.44
CA LYS A 431 3.58 -16.82 -3.10
C LYS A 431 3.16 -17.88 -2.10
N TRP A 432 4.08 -18.29 -1.23
CA TRP A 432 3.80 -19.29 -0.19
C TRP A 432 2.76 -18.79 0.81
N TRP A 433 2.84 -17.52 1.21
CA TRP A 433 1.85 -16.91 2.10
C TRP A 433 0.46 -16.84 1.46
N LYS A 434 0.36 -16.35 0.21
CA LYS A 434 -0.90 -16.24 -0.53
C LYS A 434 -1.53 -17.61 -0.79
N GLY A 435 -0.70 -18.62 -1.06
CA GLY A 435 -1.12 -20.00 -1.30
C GLY A 435 -1.95 -20.62 -0.16
N ARG A 436 -1.84 -20.09 1.06
CA ARG A 436 -2.57 -20.56 2.25
C ARG A 436 -3.81 -19.72 2.59
N GLN A 437 -4.11 -18.70 1.80
CA GLN A 437 -5.23 -17.80 2.07
C GLN A 437 -6.53 -18.37 1.50
N TYR A 438 -7.62 -18.18 2.23
CA TYR A 438 -8.96 -18.60 1.80
C TYR A 438 -9.33 -18.04 0.42
N ASN A 439 -9.05 -16.75 0.19
CA ASN A 439 -9.41 -16.09 -1.06
C ASN A 439 -8.69 -16.64 -2.28
N TRP A 440 -7.45 -17.10 -2.12
CA TRP A 440 -6.73 -17.81 -3.16
C TRP A 440 -7.37 -19.17 -3.47
N GLY A 441 -7.65 -19.97 -2.43
CA GLY A 441 -8.33 -21.25 -2.58
C GLY A 441 -9.72 -21.12 -3.24
N LEU A 442 -10.47 -20.07 -2.88
CA LEU A 442 -11.76 -19.76 -3.50
C LEU A 442 -11.61 -19.47 -5.00
N LEU A 443 -10.66 -18.61 -5.40
CA LEU A 443 -10.43 -18.29 -6.81
C LEU A 443 -10.05 -19.54 -7.61
N GLN A 444 -9.14 -20.36 -7.09
CA GLN A 444 -8.75 -21.62 -7.70
C GLN A 444 -9.94 -22.58 -7.86
N GLY A 445 -10.78 -22.69 -6.83
CA GLY A 445 -12.01 -23.49 -6.87
C GLY A 445 -12.96 -23.02 -7.97
N LEU A 446 -13.21 -21.71 -8.05
CA LEU A 446 -14.07 -21.11 -9.07
C LEU A 446 -13.52 -21.27 -10.50
N TRP A 447 -12.19 -21.31 -10.68
CA TRP A 447 -11.58 -21.56 -11.99
C TRP A 447 -11.72 -23.01 -12.44
N ARG A 448 -11.66 -23.96 -11.50
CA ARG A 448 -11.80 -25.41 -11.74
C ARG A 448 -13.25 -25.83 -11.94
N SER A 449 -14.21 -25.15 -11.29
CA SER A 449 -15.64 -25.46 -11.42
C SER A 449 -16.27 -24.92 -12.70
N GLN A 450 -15.54 -24.13 -13.49
CA GLN A 450 -16.01 -23.67 -14.78
C GLN A 450 -15.96 -24.84 -15.78
N PRO A 451 -17.05 -25.11 -16.51
CA PRO A 451 -17.04 -26.09 -17.59
C PRO A 451 -15.86 -25.80 -18.53
N GLY A 452 -15.06 -26.83 -18.83
CA GLY A 452 -14.11 -26.75 -19.93
C GLY A 452 -14.92 -26.41 -21.18
N GLY A 453 -14.63 -25.27 -21.79
CA GLY A 453 -15.07 -25.04 -23.16
C GLY A 453 -14.25 -25.98 -24.01
N ASP A 454 -14.84 -27.13 -24.36
CA ASP A 454 -14.41 -27.93 -25.49
C ASP A 454 -14.61 -27.13 -26.79
#